data_AF-A0A0C9XEC6-F1
#
_entry.id   AF-A0A0C9XEC6-F1
#
_cell.length_a   1.000
_cell.length_b   1.000
_cell.length_c   1.000
_cell.angle_alpha   90.00
_cell.angle_beta   90.00
_cell.angle_gamma   90.00
#
_symmetry.space_group_name_H-M   'P 1'
#
loop_
_entity.id
_entity.type
_entity.pdbx_description
1 polymer ?
#
loop_
_entity_poly.entity_id
_entity_poly.type
_entity_poly.pdbx_seq_one_letter_code
_entity_poly.pdbx_strand_id
1 'polypeptide(L)'
;MHLVRFRKAMPPLSLQPRINSAAWRGMARLARPRPTFNVPSCSTEREERQRLHTSAIVQRPEPNKPKRKPKPAKEAQKDDEMDFVIDPDEVQEVVSNAKANWPTHPSLPSGWNSDWSKWTHLLTFFYPAPYYFLRLPQIEMFVNIRHAIRGDVIPLAYSNTREGFIFTTIRRTSPQQLSPQFYYIDWKTQELFRIGEGKATSEKRMVQLLRDFGGGIDGMNLVKLRPDPEGDRLVQRILDHDDTVIPILGEKYLEYTPAPTEALLDHYIGEAEALTQSEGGQEEGAVEGQPGEPQTMKVLEDILESMRGKVPEDQEEEITQRLYELREQAPEELGELLRMAQKMDNMTEDQAEKVAEEIQEAMGGLLDEVSESSKTLATLLKETKKQNKANA
;
A
#
# COMPACT_ATOMS: atom_id res chain seq x y z
N MET A 1 -50.34 7.41 -36.88
CA MET A 1 -49.41 8.50 -37.25
C MET A 1 -49.73 9.72 -36.39
N HIS A 2 -48.88 10.05 -35.41
CA HIS A 2 -48.61 11.43 -34.98
C HIS A 2 -47.39 11.43 -34.06
N LEU A 3 -46.30 12.04 -34.55
CA LEU A 3 -45.12 12.41 -33.79
C LEU A 3 -45.44 13.67 -32.97
N VAL A 4 -45.10 13.67 -31.68
CA VAL A 4 -44.87 14.90 -30.91
C VAL A 4 -43.51 14.80 -30.26
N ARG A 5 -42.57 15.63 -30.75
CA ARG A 5 -41.26 15.88 -30.16
C ARG A 5 -41.43 16.83 -28.99
N PHE A 6 -40.84 16.50 -27.84
CA PHE A 6 -40.41 17.48 -26.84
C PHE A 6 -38.92 17.28 -26.55
N ARG A 7 -38.11 18.20 -27.09
CA ARG A 7 -36.76 18.47 -26.58
C ARG A 7 -36.92 19.41 -25.38
N LYS A 8 -36.40 19.02 -24.22
CA LYS A 8 -36.12 19.96 -23.14
C LYS A 8 -34.63 19.85 -22.84
N ALA A 9 -33.91 20.94 -23.10
CA ALA A 9 -32.49 21.08 -22.81
C ALA A 9 -32.27 21.02 -21.28
N MET A 10 -31.36 20.16 -20.85
CA MET A 10 -30.75 20.26 -19.51
C MET A 10 -29.59 21.25 -19.57
N PRO A 11 -29.38 22.06 -18.51
CA PRO A 11 -28.24 22.97 -18.44
C PRO A 11 -26.94 22.18 -18.21
N PRO A 12 -25.78 22.73 -18.59
CA PRO A 12 -24.50 22.10 -18.32
C PRO A 12 -24.23 22.11 -16.81
N LEU A 13 -24.11 20.91 -16.22
CA LEU A 13 -23.55 20.71 -14.89
C LEU A 13 -22.04 20.97 -14.99
N SER A 14 -21.59 22.18 -14.61
CA SER A 14 -20.17 22.44 -14.40
C SER A 14 -19.72 21.79 -13.09
N LEU A 15 -19.35 20.51 -13.15
CA LEU A 15 -18.63 19.83 -12.08
C LEU A 15 -17.14 20.17 -12.23
N GLN A 16 -16.71 21.29 -11.63
CA GLN A 16 -15.30 21.46 -11.26
C GLN A 16 -15.15 21.04 -9.79
N PRO A 17 -14.62 19.84 -9.50
CA PRO A 17 -14.30 19.47 -8.13
C PRO A 17 -13.03 20.20 -7.71
N ARG A 18 -13.18 21.33 -7.01
CA ARG A 18 -12.08 21.89 -6.23
C ARG A 18 -11.81 20.93 -5.06
N ILE A 19 -10.78 20.11 -5.18
CA ILE A 19 -10.32 19.22 -4.11
C ILE A 19 -9.97 20.09 -2.90
N ASN A 20 -10.60 19.80 -1.77
CA ASN A 20 -10.45 20.54 -0.53
C ASN A 20 -9.06 20.27 0.07
N SER A 21 -8.28 21.34 0.31
CA SER A 21 -6.94 21.31 0.94
C SER A 21 -6.84 20.54 2.28
N ALA A 22 -7.97 20.19 2.90
CA ALA A 22 -8.03 19.30 4.05
C ALA A 22 -7.66 17.84 3.72
N ALA A 23 -8.05 17.31 2.55
CA ALA A 23 -7.70 15.96 2.11
C ALA A 23 -6.18 15.81 1.89
N TRP A 24 -5.56 16.81 1.26
CA TRP A 24 -4.10 16.91 1.11
C TRP A 24 -3.37 17.00 2.44
N ARG A 25 -3.90 17.75 3.42
CA ARG A 25 -3.34 17.80 4.78
C ARG A 25 -3.52 16.50 5.56
N GLY A 26 -4.55 15.73 5.28
CA GLY A 26 -4.75 14.38 5.84
C GLY A 26 -3.72 13.39 5.29
N MET A 27 -3.51 13.39 3.97
CA MET A 27 -2.52 12.54 3.27
C MET A 27 -1.08 12.87 3.70
N ALA A 28 -0.72 14.16 3.73
CA ALA A 28 0.61 14.61 4.16
C ALA A 28 0.91 14.36 5.65
N ARG A 29 -0.10 14.01 6.47
CA ARG A 29 0.07 13.65 7.89
C ARG A 29 0.21 12.15 8.11
N LEU A 30 -0.37 11.32 7.24
CA LEU A 30 -0.17 9.87 7.25
C LEU A 30 1.23 9.50 6.75
N ALA A 31 1.79 10.26 5.80
CA ALA A 31 3.11 10.01 5.21
C ALA A 31 4.30 10.67 5.93
N ARG A 32 4.12 11.33 7.10
CA ARG A 32 5.21 11.98 7.83
C ARG A 32 5.72 11.11 8.98
N PRO A 33 7.01 10.72 9.01
CA PRO A 33 7.59 10.13 10.22
C PRO A 33 7.51 11.15 11.35
N ARG A 34 6.91 10.75 12.49
CA ARG A 34 6.96 11.58 13.71
C ARG A 34 8.37 11.51 14.27
N PRO A 35 9.08 12.64 14.45
CA PRO A 35 10.34 12.61 15.17
C PRO A 35 10.07 12.26 16.64
N THR A 36 10.52 11.09 17.07
CA THR A 36 10.63 10.72 18.49
C THR A 36 11.79 11.48 19.10
N PHE A 37 11.54 12.71 19.55
CA PHE A 37 12.43 13.36 20.51
C PHE A 37 11.84 13.25 21.91
N ASN A 38 12.43 12.36 22.72
CA ASN A 38 12.34 12.39 24.17
C ASN A 38 13.24 13.53 24.69
N VAL A 39 12.65 14.51 25.38
CA VAL A 39 13.32 15.25 26.46
C VAL A 39 12.28 15.58 27.54
N PRO A 40 12.56 15.34 28.83
CA PRO A 40 11.64 15.61 29.93
C PRO A 40 11.76 17.07 30.41
N SER A 41 10.67 17.67 30.88
CA SER A 41 10.77 18.74 31.88
C SER A 41 9.55 18.82 32.79
N CYS A 42 9.88 18.92 34.07
CA CYS A 42 9.04 19.05 35.24
C CYS A 42 8.34 20.43 35.31
N SER A 43 7.17 20.43 35.98
CA SER A 43 6.57 21.45 36.87
C SER A 43 6.75 22.95 36.60
N THR A 44 5.65 23.71 36.56
CA THR A 44 5.08 24.38 37.76
C THR A 44 3.78 25.15 37.44
N GLU A 45 2.89 25.17 38.42
CA GLU A 45 1.73 26.05 38.59
C GLU A 45 2.10 27.54 38.47
N ARG A 46 1.13 28.40 38.08
CA ARG A 46 0.49 29.43 38.94
C ARG A 46 -0.02 30.69 38.17
N GLU A 47 -1.26 31.05 38.49
CA GLU A 47 -1.95 32.37 38.53
C GLU A 47 -1.90 33.44 37.40
N GLU A 48 -3.11 33.75 36.91
CA GLU A 48 -3.84 35.04 36.98
C GLU A 48 -3.13 36.42 36.83
N ARG A 49 -3.77 37.23 35.95
CA ARG A 49 -4.03 38.70 35.98
C ARG A 49 -3.08 39.71 35.26
N GLN A 50 -3.75 40.41 34.32
CA GLN A 50 -3.87 41.86 34.13
C GLN A 50 -2.72 42.74 33.59
N ARG A 51 -3.09 43.44 32.50
CA ARG A 51 -2.90 44.87 32.14
C ARG A 51 -1.51 45.40 31.72
N LEU A 52 -1.51 45.97 30.50
CA LEU A 52 -0.96 47.26 30.05
C LEU A 52 0.40 47.72 30.61
N HIS A 53 1.43 47.83 29.76
CA HIS A 53 1.89 49.10 29.20
C HIS A 53 3.15 48.93 28.31
N THR A 54 3.16 49.76 27.28
CA THR A 54 4.29 50.26 26.48
C THR A 54 5.65 50.35 27.17
N SER A 55 6.71 49.98 26.46
CA SER A 55 7.93 50.81 26.29
C SER A 55 8.80 50.29 25.14
N ALA A 56 9.15 51.22 24.24
CA ALA A 56 10.22 51.08 23.26
C ALA A 56 11.57 50.96 23.94
N ILE A 57 12.56 50.31 23.29
CA ILE A 57 13.99 50.65 23.38
C ILE A 57 14.80 49.91 22.30
N VAL A 58 15.41 50.73 21.45
CA VAL A 58 16.77 50.64 20.87
C VAL A 58 17.07 49.52 19.85
N GLN A 59 17.07 49.94 18.59
CA GLN A 59 17.82 49.36 17.49
C GLN A 59 19.32 49.38 17.80
N ARG A 60 20.00 48.25 17.59
CA ARG A 60 21.46 48.16 17.45
C ARG A 60 21.80 47.72 16.02
N PRO A 61 22.84 48.27 15.38
CA PRO A 61 23.12 48.02 13.97
C PRO A 61 23.74 46.65 13.73
N GLU A 62 23.40 46.05 12.59
CA GLU A 62 24.00 44.82 12.08
C GLU A 62 25.50 44.99 11.74
N PRO A 63 26.34 43.97 11.98
CA PRO A 63 27.65 43.89 11.38
C PRO A 63 27.57 43.33 9.95
N ASN A 64 28.02 44.14 8.99
CA ASN A 64 28.29 43.79 7.60
C ASN A 64 28.96 42.42 7.45
N LYS A 65 28.25 41.46 6.84
CA LYS A 65 28.86 40.23 6.31
C LYS A 65 29.15 40.40 4.81
N PRO A 66 30.29 39.90 4.30
CA PRO A 66 30.64 40.03 2.89
C PRO A 66 29.67 39.28 1.99
N LYS A 67 29.28 39.91 0.88
CA LYS A 67 28.49 39.33 -0.22
C LYS A 67 29.13 38.03 -0.72
N ARG A 68 28.60 36.87 -0.32
CA ARG A 68 28.84 35.60 -1.00
C ARG A 68 28.09 35.64 -2.34
N LYS A 69 28.82 35.41 -3.44
CA LYS A 69 28.26 35.22 -4.79
C LYS A 69 27.17 34.14 -4.72
N PRO A 70 26.01 34.33 -5.39
CA PRO A 70 24.99 33.29 -5.46
C PRO A 70 25.58 32.08 -6.18
N LYS A 71 25.58 30.92 -5.50
CA LYS A 71 25.69 29.63 -6.18
C LYS A 71 24.48 29.49 -7.10
N PRO A 72 24.63 28.92 -8.32
CA PRO A 72 23.48 28.63 -9.16
C PRO A 72 22.53 27.75 -8.37
N ALA A 73 21.26 28.17 -8.31
CA ALA A 73 20.19 27.37 -7.75
C ALA A 73 20.21 26.03 -8.48
N LYS A 74 20.38 24.93 -7.73
CA LYS A 74 19.98 23.62 -8.22
C LYS A 74 18.52 23.80 -8.64
N GLU A 75 18.25 23.52 -9.91
CA GLU A 75 16.90 23.41 -10.43
C GLU A 75 16.09 22.62 -9.41
N ALA A 76 15.12 23.30 -8.80
CA ALA A 76 14.07 22.62 -8.09
C ALA A 76 13.47 21.67 -9.14
N GLN A 77 13.64 20.37 -8.92
CA GLN A 77 12.82 19.37 -9.57
C GLN A 77 11.40 19.92 -9.46
N LYS A 78 10.81 20.26 -10.61
CA LYS A 78 9.37 20.38 -10.70
C LYS A 78 8.89 19.01 -10.25
N ASP A 79 8.39 18.94 -9.03
CA ASP A 79 7.47 17.89 -8.65
C ASP A 79 6.40 17.95 -9.75
N ASP A 80 6.43 16.98 -10.67
CA ASP A 80 5.38 16.78 -11.64
C ASP A 80 4.11 16.55 -10.80
N GLU A 81 3.37 17.64 -10.60
CA GLU A 81 2.07 17.63 -9.97
C GLU A 81 1.18 16.82 -10.90
N MET A 82 1.15 15.51 -10.67
CA MET A 82 0.37 14.55 -11.44
C MET A 82 -1.08 15.03 -11.41
N ASP A 83 -1.54 15.59 -12.53
CA ASP A 83 -2.91 16.04 -12.69
C ASP A 83 -3.82 14.82 -12.55
N PHE A 84 -4.38 14.66 -11.35
CA PHE A 84 -5.26 13.56 -11.02
C PHE A 84 -6.59 13.74 -11.73
N VAL A 85 -6.80 12.93 -12.77
CA VAL A 85 -8.08 12.82 -13.45
C VAL A 85 -8.93 11.81 -12.68
N ILE A 86 -9.98 12.32 -12.03
CA ILE A 86 -11.01 11.47 -11.42
C ILE A 86 -11.84 10.86 -12.55
N ASP A 87 -11.92 9.54 -12.59
CA ASP A 87 -12.77 8.84 -13.56
C ASP A 87 -14.26 9.06 -13.21
N PRO A 88 -15.05 9.67 -14.12
CA PRO A 88 -16.47 9.91 -13.89
C PRO A 88 -17.29 8.61 -13.73
N ASP A 89 -16.89 7.52 -14.38
CA ASP A 89 -17.62 6.25 -14.33
C ASP A 89 -17.40 5.56 -12.98
N GLU A 90 -16.17 5.58 -12.46
CA GLU A 90 -15.86 5.11 -11.10
C GLU A 90 -16.56 5.94 -10.02
N VAL A 91 -16.62 7.27 -10.19
CA VAL A 91 -17.39 8.12 -9.29
C VAL A 91 -18.86 7.71 -9.27
N GLN A 92 -19.42 7.48 -10.46
CA GLN A 92 -20.81 7.06 -10.60
C GLN A 92 -21.05 5.68 -9.99
N GLU A 93 -20.09 4.76 -10.10
CA GLU A 93 -20.12 3.46 -9.46
C GLU A 93 -20.14 3.58 -7.93
N VAL A 94 -19.21 4.33 -7.34
CA VAL A 94 -19.16 4.56 -5.88
C VAL A 94 -20.49 5.13 -5.37
N VAL A 95 -21.02 6.15 -6.05
CA VAL A 95 -22.30 6.78 -5.67
C VAL A 95 -23.48 5.81 -5.84
N SER A 96 -23.50 5.02 -6.90
CA SER A 96 -24.58 4.06 -7.18
C SER A 96 -24.55 2.91 -6.19
N ASN A 97 -23.36 2.37 -5.89
CA ASN A 97 -23.14 1.34 -4.88
C ASN A 97 -23.60 1.82 -3.49
N ALA A 98 -23.19 3.03 -3.09
CA ALA A 98 -23.62 3.64 -1.83
C ALA A 98 -25.16 3.75 -1.73
N LYS A 99 -25.81 4.20 -2.80
CA LYS A 99 -27.28 4.32 -2.83
C LYS A 99 -28.01 2.98 -2.84
N ALA A 100 -27.44 1.96 -3.48
CA ALA A 100 -28.06 0.65 -3.61
C ALA A 100 -27.88 -0.21 -2.35
N ASN A 101 -26.69 -0.17 -1.74
CA ASN A 101 -26.26 -1.17 -0.77
C ASN A 101 -26.12 -0.65 0.66
N TRP A 102 -25.99 0.67 0.87
CA TRP A 102 -25.85 1.20 2.23
C TRP A 102 -27.20 1.61 2.84
N PRO A 103 -27.37 1.38 4.16
CA PRO A 103 -28.64 1.62 4.81
C PRO A 103 -29.01 3.10 4.79
N THR A 104 -30.28 3.38 4.53
CA THR A 104 -30.84 4.74 4.62
C THR A 104 -31.76 4.83 5.82
N HIS A 105 -31.53 5.82 6.68
CA HIS A 105 -32.30 6.03 7.90
C HIS A 105 -33.07 7.36 7.83
N PRO A 106 -34.39 7.34 7.57
CA PRO A 106 -35.18 8.56 7.32
C PRO A 106 -35.38 9.44 8.56
N SER A 107 -34.92 8.99 9.73
CA SER A 107 -35.18 9.65 11.01
C SER A 107 -33.90 9.76 11.85
N LEU A 108 -32.82 10.20 11.22
CA LEU A 108 -31.60 10.60 11.94
C LEU A 108 -31.83 11.92 12.69
N PRO A 109 -31.16 12.14 13.83
CA PRO A 109 -31.22 13.42 14.54
C PRO A 109 -30.55 14.54 13.72
N SER A 110 -30.84 15.79 14.09
CA SER A 110 -30.27 16.97 13.44
C SER A 110 -28.74 16.90 13.38
N GLY A 111 -28.17 17.26 12.23
CA GLY A 111 -26.74 17.22 11.97
C GLY A 111 -26.20 15.89 11.44
N TRP A 112 -27.03 14.84 11.40
CA TRP A 112 -26.69 13.53 10.80
C TRP A 112 -27.52 13.27 9.55
N ASN A 113 -26.93 12.57 8.59
CA ASN A 113 -27.58 12.24 7.33
C ASN A 113 -27.13 10.85 6.83
N SER A 114 -27.99 10.20 6.05
CA SER A 114 -27.70 8.97 5.30
C SER A 114 -28.01 9.13 3.81
N ASP A 115 -28.29 10.35 3.35
CA ASP A 115 -28.34 10.70 1.94
C ASP A 115 -26.91 10.86 1.44
N TRP A 116 -26.35 9.76 0.93
CA TRP A 116 -24.96 9.65 0.50
C TRP A 116 -24.58 10.64 -0.59
N SER A 117 -25.56 11.12 -1.38
CA SER A 117 -25.32 12.13 -2.42
C SER A 117 -24.91 13.50 -1.85
N LYS A 118 -25.20 13.75 -0.57
CA LYS A 118 -24.84 14.98 0.14
C LYS A 118 -23.60 14.83 1.02
N TRP A 119 -22.96 13.66 1.02
CA TRP A 119 -21.80 13.41 1.84
C TRP A 119 -20.54 13.97 1.18
N THR A 120 -19.98 15.01 1.79
CA THR A 120 -18.82 15.74 1.27
C THR A 120 -17.54 14.92 1.15
N HIS A 121 -17.39 13.86 1.95
CA HIS A 121 -16.20 13.02 1.99
C HIS A 121 -16.41 11.63 1.38
N LEU A 122 -17.55 11.37 0.73
CA LEU A 122 -17.84 10.05 0.15
C LEU A 122 -16.70 9.57 -0.76
N LEU A 123 -16.32 10.39 -1.74
CA LEU A 123 -15.25 10.04 -2.67
C LEU A 123 -13.88 10.06 -2.00
N THR A 124 -13.65 10.88 -0.98
CA THR A 124 -12.39 10.83 -0.22
C THR A 124 -12.17 9.45 0.42
N PHE A 125 -13.23 8.86 0.99
CA PHE A 125 -13.12 7.58 1.69
C PHE A 125 -13.19 6.37 0.77
N PHE A 126 -14.10 6.38 -0.20
CA PHE A 126 -14.48 5.18 -0.95
C PHE A 126 -13.98 5.15 -2.40
N TYR A 127 -13.43 6.25 -2.91
CA TYR A 127 -12.77 6.22 -4.21
C TYR A 127 -11.42 5.50 -4.08
N PRO A 128 -11.11 4.50 -4.93
CA PRO A 128 -9.80 3.85 -4.94
C PRO A 128 -8.72 4.88 -5.26
N ALA A 129 -7.79 5.11 -4.33
CA ALA A 129 -6.75 6.11 -4.56
C ALA A 129 -5.75 5.59 -5.61
N PRO A 130 -5.42 6.36 -6.67
CA PRO A 130 -4.48 5.91 -7.69
C PRO A 130 -3.01 6.08 -7.28
N TYR A 131 -2.75 6.77 -6.16
CA TYR A 131 -1.41 7.14 -5.71
C TYR A 131 -0.66 6.00 -5.03
N TYR A 132 -1.35 4.91 -4.73
CA TYR A 132 -0.73 3.71 -4.23
C TYR A 132 -0.57 2.76 -5.40
N PHE A 133 0.46 1.92 -5.38
CA PHE A 133 0.58 0.86 -6.37
C PHE A 133 -0.59 -0.14 -6.33
N LEU A 134 -1.45 -0.07 -5.29
CA LEU A 134 -2.68 -0.83 -5.11
C LEU A 134 -3.93 0.05 -5.27
N ARG A 135 -4.95 -0.48 -5.95
CA ARG A 135 -6.27 0.14 -6.06
C ARG A 135 -7.06 -0.05 -4.76
N LEU A 136 -6.73 0.75 -3.75
CA LEU A 136 -7.32 0.63 -2.40
C LEU A 136 -8.02 1.93 -1.98
N PRO A 137 -9.28 1.87 -1.50
CA PRO A 137 -9.94 3.02 -0.90
C PRO A 137 -9.25 3.49 0.39
N GLN A 138 -9.26 4.81 0.65
CA GLN A 138 -8.65 5.36 1.86
C GLN A 138 -9.27 4.82 3.14
N ILE A 139 -10.57 4.51 3.10
CA ILE A 139 -11.26 3.96 4.26
C ILE A 139 -10.70 2.59 4.67
N GLU A 140 -10.30 1.75 3.70
CA GLU A 140 -9.75 0.43 3.98
C GLU A 140 -8.33 0.54 4.54
N MET A 141 -7.52 1.47 4.03
CA MET A 141 -6.23 1.78 4.65
C MET A 141 -6.38 2.21 6.11
N PHE A 142 -7.36 3.08 6.39
CA PHE A 142 -7.53 3.63 7.72
C PHE A 142 -8.18 2.66 8.70
N VAL A 143 -9.21 1.92 8.29
CA VAL A 143 -9.98 1.03 9.18
C VAL A 143 -9.42 -0.38 9.16
N ASN A 144 -9.32 -0.97 7.98
CA ASN A 144 -8.98 -2.37 7.83
C ASN A 144 -7.51 -2.63 8.12
N ILE A 145 -6.61 -1.85 7.52
CA ILE A 145 -5.17 -2.06 7.66
C ILE A 145 -4.69 -1.43 8.96
N ARG A 146 -4.78 -0.10 9.07
CA ARG A 146 -4.22 0.64 10.20
C ARG A 146 -4.80 0.28 11.56
N HIS A 147 -6.08 -0.08 11.65
CA HIS A 147 -6.72 -0.48 12.92
C HIS A 147 -7.06 -1.97 12.99
N ALA A 148 -6.63 -2.77 12.01
CA ALA A 148 -6.87 -4.22 11.97
C ALA A 148 -8.35 -4.62 12.07
N ILE A 149 -9.28 -3.78 11.61
CA ILE A 149 -10.72 -4.08 11.66
C ILE A 149 -11.15 -4.72 10.34
N ARG A 150 -11.28 -6.04 10.35
CA ARG A 150 -11.60 -6.81 9.14
C ARG A 150 -13.05 -6.61 8.66
N GLY A 151 -13.24 -6.79 7.35
CA GLY A 151 -14.53 -6.75 6.67
C GLY A 151 -14.86 -5.42 5.99
N ASP A 152 -15.90 -5.40 5.17
CA ASP A 152 -16.32 -4.23 4.42
C ASP A 152 -16.88 -3.15 5.32
N VAL A 153 -16.40 -1.91 5.16
CA VAL A 153 -16.89 -0.75 5.91
C VAL A 153 -18.23 -0.30 5.32
N ILE A 154 -19.30 -0.41 6.11
CA ILE A 154 -20.65 -0.03 5.74
C ILE A 154 -21.08 1.21 6.54
N PRO A 155 -21.05 2.41 5.93
CA PRO A 155 -21.54 3.64 6.55
C PRO A 155 -23.02 3.54 6.92
N LEU A 156 -23.39 4.12 8.06
CA LEU A 156 -24.77 4.18 8.55
C LEU A 156 -25.30 5.61 8.59
N ALA A 157 -24.46 6.54 9.04
CA ALA A 157 -24.79 7.95 9.10
C ALA A 157 -23.51 8.77 9.09
N TYR A 158 -23.53 9.94 8.45
CA TYR A 158 -22.43 10.89 8.46
C TYR A 158 -22.91 12.26 8.93
N SER A 159 -21.97 13.08 9.38
CA SER A 159 -22.18 14.48 9.75
C SER A 159 -21.15 15.34 9.05
N ASN A 160 -21.59 16.14 8.07
CA ASN A 160 -20.70 17.10 7.38
C ASN A 160 -20.14 18.15 8.36
N THR A 161 -20.94 18.59 9.33
CA THR A 161 -20.51 19.61 10.31
C THR A 161 -19.44 19.08 11.26
N ARG A 162 -19.53 17.80 11.64
CA ARG A 162 -18.54 17.16 12.52
C ARG A 162 -17.37 16.54 11.76
N GLU A 163 -17.42 16.50 10.42
CA GLU A 163 -16.49 15.74 9.59
C GLU A 163 -16.30 14.31 10.12
N GLY A 164 -17.40 13.57 10.30
CA GLY A 164 -17.32 12.24 10.87
C GLY A 164 -18.50 11.36 10.49
N PHE A 165 -18.34 10.06 10.63
CA PHE A 165 -19.39 9.11 10.30
C PHE A 165 -19.34 7.85 11.16
N ILE A 166 -20.50 7.23 11.29
CA ILE A 166 -20.72 5.98 12.00
C ILE A 166 -20.86 4.87 10.98
N PHE A 167 -20.23 3.74 11.24
CA PHE A 167 -20.25 2.59 10.36
C PHE A 167 -20.27 1.28 11.16
N THR A 168 -20.58 0.20 10.45
CA THR A 168 -20.38 -1.18 10.90
C THR A 168 -19.47 -1.88 9.90
N THR A 169 -18.88 -3.02 10.28
CA THR A 169 -18.18 -3.89 9.32
C THR A 169 -18.95 -5.18 9.05
N ILE A 170 -18.84 -5.70 7.84
CA ILE A 170 -19.40 -7.00 7.43
C ILE A 170 -18.26 -7.85 6.87
N ARG A 171 -18.03 -9.03 7.45
CA ARG A 171 -16.99 -9.95 6.95
C ARG A 171 -17.44 -10.57 5.63
N ARG A 172 -16.53 -10.61 4.64
CA ARG A 172 -16.80 -11.20 3.32
C ARG A 172 -16.91 -12.71 3.40
N THR A 173 -16.05 -13.33 4.19
CA THR A 173 -15.95 -14.79 4.31
C THR A 173 -16.95 -15.38 5.31
N SER A 174 -17.57 -14.56 6.17
CA SER A 174 -18.46 -15.05 7.24
C SER A 174 -19.54 -14.02 7.60
N PRO A 175 -20.51 -13.74 6.72
CA PRO A 175 -21.47 -12.64 6.91
C PRO A 175 -22.39 -12.82 8.13
N GLN A 176 -22.53 -14.05 8.64
CA GLN A 176 -23.59 -14.42 9.60
C GLN A 176 -23.11 -14.55 11.06
N GLN A 177 -21.81 -14.41 11.35
CA GLN A 177 -21.26 -14.92 12.62
C GLN A 177 -20.88 -13.89 13.69
N LEU A 178 -20.98 -12.59 13.43
CA LEU A 178 -20.58 -11.58 14.40
C LEU A 178 -21.74 -10.69 14.83
N SER A 179 -21.81 -10.43 16.14
CA SER A 179 -22.68 -9.38 16.67
C SER A 179 -22.26 -8.06 16.04
N PRO A 180 -23.19 -7.26 15.47
CA PRO A 180 -22.84 -6.05 14.77
C PRO A 180 -22.11 -5.09 15.72
N GLN A 181 -20.92 -4.66 15.30
CA GLN A 181 -20.08 -3.74 16.06
C GLN A 181 -20.05 -2.40 15.34
N PHE A 182 -20.37 -1.34 16.08
CA PHE A 182 -20.46 0.00 15.53
C PHE A 182 -19.24 0.81 15.91
N TYR A 183 -18.80 1.61 14.95
CA TYR A 183 -17.62 2.45 15.05
C TYR A 183 -17.96 3.87 14.65
N TYR A 184 -17.16 4.81 15.13
CA TYR A 184 -17.24 6.23 14.78
C TYR A 184 -15.86 6.72 14.37
N ILE A 185 -15.79 7.39 13.21
CA ILE A 185 -14.61 8.11 12.74
C ILE A 185 -14.84 9.60 12.95
N ASP A 186 -13.92 10.22 13.68
CA ASP A 186 -13.71 11.66 13.66
C ASP A 186 -12.60 11.94 12.64
N TRP A 187 -12.98 12.39 11.44
CA TRP A 187 -12.02 12.63 10.37
C TRP A 187 -11.14 13.85 10.64
N LYS A 188 -11.67 14.84 11.37
CA LYS A 188 -10.94 16.06 11.70
C LYS A 188 -9.74 15.77 12.58
N THR A 189 -9.90 14.86 13.55
CA THR A 189 -8.82 14.40 14.44
C THR A 189 -8.12 13.14 13.95
N GLN A 190 -8.66 12.47 12.92
CA GLN A 190 -8.23 11.16 12.43
C GLN A 190 -8.23 10.10 13.53
N GLU A 191 -9.27 10.11 14.37
CA GLU A 191 -9.43 9.18 15.47
C GLU A 191 -10.57 8.20 15.19
N LEU A 192 -10.34 6.95 15.55
CA LEU A 192 -11.31 5.87 15.43
C LEU A 192 -11.78 5.43 16.81
N PHE A 193 -13.10 5.33 16.97
CA PHE A 193 -13.73 4.92 18.21
C PHE A 193 -14.61 3.72 17.97
N ARG A 194 -14.55 2.76 18.90
CA ARG A 194 -15.56 1.72 19.04
C ARG A 194 -16.68 2.21 19.94
N ILE A 195 -17.92 2.05 19.50
CA ILE A 195 -19.09 2.39 20.31
C ILE A 195 -19.35 1.20 21.25
N GLY A 196 -19.29 1.44 22.56
CA GLY A 196 -19.17 0.42 23.60
C GLY A 196 -20.28 -0.64 23.62
N GLU A 197 -19.89 -1.85 24.04
CA GLU A 197 -20.73 -3.05 24.09
C GLU A 197 -21.98 -2.87 24.97
N GLY A 198 -23.10 -3.44 24.53
CA GLY A 198 -24.38 -3.47 25.24
C GLY A 198 -25.36 -2.32 24.93
N LYS A 199 -24.92 -1.24 24.26
CA LYS A 199 -25.83 -0.14 23.91
C LYS A 199 -26.32 -0.17 22.46
N ALA A 200 -25.47 -0.53 21.49
CA ALA A 200 -25.80 -0.57 20.07
C ALA A 200 -25.76 -2.02 19.55
N THR A 201 -26.81 -2.80 19.81
CA THR A 201 -26.91 -4.21 19.39
C THR A 201 -27.51 -4.40 18.00
N SER A 202 -27.93 -3.30 17.36
CA SER A 202 -28.52 -3.28 16.02
C SER A 202 -28.46 -1.87 15.45
N GLU A 203 -28.57 -1.74 14.13
CA GLU A 203 -28.62 -0.43 13.45
C GLU A 203 -29.74 0.47 13.99
N LYS A 204 -30.95 -0.10 14.18
CA LYS A 204 -32.09 0.62 14.76
C LYS A 204 -31.74 1.19 16.14
N ARG A 205 -31.05 0.41 16.96
CA ARG A 205 -30.63 0.86 18.29
C ARG A 205 -29.54 1.92 18.20
N MET A 206 -28.62 1.84 17.24
CA MET A 206 -27.61 2.87 16.98
C MET A 206 -28.26 4.20 16.59
N VAL A 207 -29.23 4.19 15.69
CA VAL A 207 -30.02 5.39 15.33
C VAL A 207 -30.75 5.95 16.55
N GLN A 208 -31.32 5.10 17.40
CA GLN A 208 -31.97 5.55 18.63
C GLN A 208 -30.98 6.19 19.60
N LEU A 209 -29.79 5.62 19.80
CA LEU A 209 -28.75 6.21 20.64
C LEU A 209 -28.35 7.61 20.15
N LEU A 210 -28.21 7.79 18.82
CA LEU A 210 -27.93 9.12 18.27
C LEU A 210 -29.02 10.13 18.67
N ARG A 211 -30.29 9.72 18.73
CA ARG A 211 -31.37 10.60 19.19
C ARG A 211 -31.36 10.83 20.69
N ASP A 212 -31.13 9.77 21.47
CA ASP A 212 -31.11 9.83 22.93
C ASP A 212 -30.05 10.85 23.43
N PHE A 213 -28.98 11.06 22.66
CA PHE A 213 -27.93 12.05 22.92
C PHE A 213 -28.06 13.34 22.08
N GLY A 214 -29.24 13.63 21.52
CA GLY A 214 -29.52 14.88 20.81
C GLY A 214 -28.68 15.09 19.55
N GLY A 215 -28.22 14.02 18.90
CA GLY A 215 -27.28 14.08 17.77
C GLY A 215 -25.83 14.29 18.17
N GLY A 216 -25.54 14.35 19.47
CA GLY A 216 -24.18 14.34 20.01
C GLY A 216 -23.60 12.93 20.11
N ILE A 217 -22.28 12.84 19.96
CA ILE A 217 -21.52 11.61 20.24
C ILE A 217 -20.87 11.67 21.63
N ASP A 218 -20.76 12.88 22.20
CA ASP A 218 -20.07 13.14 23.47
C ASP A 218 -20.72 12.40 24.67
N GLY A 219 -22.00 12.05 24.58
CA GLY A 219 -22.71 11.25 25.58
C GLY A 219 -22.64 9.73 25.36
N MET A 220 -22.10 9.29 24.21
CA MET A 220 -21.94 7.87 23.91
C MET A 220 -20.71 7.29 24.61
N ASN A 221 -20.78 6.00 24.94
CA ASN A 221 -19.61 5.29 25.44
C ASN A 221 -18.66 5.01 24.27
N LEU A 222 -17.71 5.91 24.03
CA LEU A 222 -16.71 5.78 22.98
C LEU A 222 -15.41 5.22 23.55
N VAL A 223 -14.95 4.09 23.01
CA VAL A 223 -13.65 3.51 23.31
C VAL A 223 -12.72 3.83 22.15
N LYS A 224 -11.76 4.74 22.37
CA LYS A 224 -10.76 5.07 21.36
C LYS A 224 -9.93 3.83 21.01
N LEU A 225 -9.86 3.52 19.73
CA LEU A 225 -9.02 2.45 19.21
C LEU A 225 -7.62 2.99 18.95
N ARG A 226 -6.61 2.18 19.27
CA ARG A 226 -5.23 2.47 18.90
C ARG A 226 -4.96 1.82 17.54
N PRO A 227 -4.14 2.44 16.69
CA PRO A 227 -3.62 1.77 15.51
C PRO A 227 -2.92 0.47 15.88
N ASP A 228 -3.04 -0.51 15.00
CA ASP A 228 -2.29 -1.75 15.04
C ASP A 228 -0.84 -1.46 14.59
N PRO A 229 0.19 -1.81 15.38
CA PRO A 229 1.58 -1.54 15.02
C PRO A 229 2.03 -2.21 13.71
N GLU A 230 1.51 -3.39 13.38
CA GLU A 230 1.80 -4.07 12.12
C GLU A 230 1.06 -3.39 10.97
N GLY A 231 -0.21 -3.03 11.16
CA GLY A 231 -1.01 -2.25 10.22
C GLY A 231 -0.38 -0.90 9.86
N ASP A 232 0.12 -0.13 10.83
CA ASP A 232 0.82 1.13 10.58
C ASP A 232 2.10 0.92 9.72
N ARG A 233 2.85 -0.18 9.95
CA ARG A 233 4.03 -0.51 9.14
C ARG A 233 3.63 -0.91 7.72
N LEU A 234 2.55 -1.68 7.56
CA LEU A 234 2.05 -2.06 6.25
C LEU A 234 1.56 -0.85 5.46
N VAL A 235 0.89 0.11 6.10
CA VAL A 235 0.54 1.38 5.47
C VAL A 235 1.80 2.09 4.95
N GLN A 236 2.87 2.15 5.75
CA GLN A 236 4.11 2.77 5.30
C GLN A 236 4.72 2.04 4.10
N ARG A 237 4.78 0.70 4.14
CA ARG A 237 5.26 -0.13 3.03
C ARG A 237 4.41 0.04 1.76
N ILE A 238 3.09 0.25 1.90
CA ILE A 238 2.22 0.57 0.77
C ILE A 238 2.62 1.91 0.13
N LEU A 239 2.92 2.92 0.95
CA LEU A 239 3.40 4.22 0.47
C LEU A 239 4.78 4.13 -0.18
N ASP A 240 5.62 3.22 0.31
CA ASP A 240 6.97 2.95 -0.20
C ASP A 240 6.98 2.00 -1.41
N HIS A 241 5.80 1.65 -1.95
CA HIS A 241 5.64 0.80 -3.14
C HIS A 241 6.17 -0.64 -3.00
N ASP A 242 6.17 -1.18 -1.78
CA ASP A 242 6.59 -2.56 -1.50
C ASP A 242 5.45 -3.55 -1.78
N ASP A 243 5.55 -4.28 -2.90
CA ASP A 243 4.54 -5.21 -3.40
C ASP A 243 4.38 -6.50 -2.59
N THR A 244 5.40 -6.87 -1.80
CA THR A 244 5.36 -8.05 -0.93
C THR A 244 4.31 -7.93 0.19
N VAL A 245 3.72 -6.75 0.39
CA VAL A 245 2.58 -6.55 1.30
C VAL A 245 1.28 -7.17 0.79
N ILE A 246 1.09 -7.34 -0.53
CA ILE A 246 -0.18 -7.82 -1.13
C ILE A 246 -0.69 -9.12 -0.48
N PRO A 247 0.11 -10.19 -0.37
CA PRO A 247 -0.37 -11.44 0.26
C PRO A 247 -0.74 -11.23 1.74
N ILE A 248 0.06 -10.44 2.47
CA ILE A 248 -0.18 -10.13 3.90
C ILE A 248 -1.52 -9.40 4.07
N LEU A 249 -1.79 -8.41 3.21
CA LEU A 249 -3.03 -7.64 3.23
C LEU A 249 -4.25 -8.54 3.01
N GLY A 250 -4.20 -9.42 2.01
CA GLY A 250 -5.31 -10.30 1.70
C GLY A 250 -5.64 -11.28 2.83
N GLU A 251 -4.61 -11.92 3.39
CA GLU A 251 -4.77 -12.94 4.43
C GLU A 251 -5.20 -12.34 5.78
N LYS A 252 -4.52 -11.28 6.22
CA LYS A 252 -4.66 -10.76 7.60
C LYS A 252 -5.68 -9.65 7.74
N TYR A 253 -5.81 -8.76 6.74
CA TYR A 253 -6.49 -7.47 6.92
C TYR A 253 -7.77 -7.30 6.06
N LEU A 254 -7.70 -7.60 4.77
CA LEU A 254 -8.73 -7.24 3.80
C LEU A 254 -9.73 -8.37 3.50
N GLU A 255 -9.34 -9.63 3.67
CA GLU A 255 -10.15 -10.80 3.24
C GLU A 255 -10.33 -10.92 1.72
N TYR A 256 -9.56 -10.14 0.97
CA TYR A 256 -9.47 -10.21 -0.49
C TYR A 256 -8.09 -9.70 -0.92
N THR A 257 -7.63 -10.13 -2.09
CA THR A 257 -6.38 -9.62 -2.67
C THR A 257 -6.65 -8.29 -3.37
N PRO A 258 -6.06 -7.16 -2.94
CA PRO A 258 -6.28 -5.88 -3.58
C PRO A 258 -5.72 -5.88 -5.00
N ALA A 259 -6.46 -5.26 -5.93
CA ALA A 259 -6.04 -5.19 -7.31
C ALA A 259 -4.83 -4.23 -7.47
N PRO A 260 -3.82 -4.61 -8.27
CA PRO A 260 -2.72 -3.71 -8.60
C PRO A 260 -3.20 -2.54 -9.48
N THR A 261 -2.50 -1.42 -9.43
CA THR A 261 -2.69 -0.31 -10.37
C THR A 261 -2.15 -0.64 -11.76
N GLU A 262 -2.59 0.11 -12.78
CA GLU A 262 -2.03 -0.02 -14.13
C GLU A 262 -0.52 0.22 -14.15
N ALA A 263 -0.01 1.15 -13.33
CA ALA A 263 1.42 1.43 -13.22
C ALA A 263 2.21 0.21 -12.71
N LEU A 264 1.70 -0.49 -11.70
CA LEU A 264 2.35 -1.72 -11.21
C LEU A 264 2.24 -2.87 -12.23
N LEU A 265 1.09 -3.01 -12.89
CA LEU A 265 0.94 -3.99 -13.97
C LEU A 265 1.94 -3.73 -15.10
N ASP A 266 2.16 -2.46 -15.45
CA ASP A 266 3.09 -2.06 -16.50
C ASP A 266 4.55 -2.31 -16.10
N HIS A 267 4.87 -2.13 -14.81
CA HIS A 267 6.15 -2.54 -14.25
C HIS A 267 6.41 -4.04 -14.41
N TYR A 268 5.47 -4.90 -13.97
CA TYR A 268 5.63 -6.35 -14.11
C TYR A 268 5.66 -6.83 -15.55
N ILE A 269 4.89 -6.19 -16.44
CA ILE A 269 4.98 -6.48 -17.88
C ILE A 269 6.39 -6.13 -18.39
N GLY A 270 6.93 -4.97 -17.99
CA GLY A 270 8.28 -4.56 -18.34
C GLY A 270 9.36 -5.52 -17.83
N GLU A 271 9.28 -5.96 -16.57
CA GLU A 271 10.21 -6.93 -16.00
C GLU A 271 10.13 -8.30 -16.68
N ALA A 272 8.92 -8.81 -16.91
CA ALA A 272 8.73 -10.08 -17.63
C ALA A 272 9.26 -9.99 -19.07
N GLU A 273 9.04 -8.86 -19.75
CA GLU A 273 9.60 -8.62 -21.08
C GLU A 273 11.12 -8.47 -21.05
N ALA A 274 11.69 -7.82 -20.03
CA ALA A 274 13.13 -7.72 -19.83
C ALA A 274 13.76 -9.10 -19.61
N LEU A 275 13.17 -9.96 -18.78
CA LEU A 275 13.63 -11.34 -18.56
C LEU A 275 13.63 -12.16 -19.87
N THR A 276 12.63 -11.97 -20.72
CA THR A 276 12.60 -12.62 -22.05
C THR A 276 13.58 -12.02 -23.06
N GLN A 277 14.12 -10.82 -22.81
CA GLN A 277 15.09 -10.14 -23.68
C GLN A 277 16.53 -10.27 -23.16
N SER A 278 16.72 -10.42 -21.84
CA SER A 278 18.03 -10.58 -21.19
C SER A 278 18.60 -11.99 -21.34
N GLU A 279 17.85 -12.95 -21.90
CA GLU A 279 18.43 -14.21 -22.44
C GLU A 279 19.45 -13.95 -23.59
N GLY A 280 19.65 -12.70 -24.03
CA GLY A 280 20.72 -12.27 -24.92
C GLY A 280 21.73 -11.26 -24.34
N GLY A 281 21.70 -10.94 -23.04
CA GLY A 281 22.56 -9.91 -22.46
C GLY A 281 22.83 -10.13 -20.98
N GLN A 282 24.09 -10.50 -20.67
CA GLN A 282 24.66 -10.45 -19.33
C GLN A 282 24.54 -9.01 -18.79
N GLU A 283 23.78 -8.82 -17.71
CA GLU A 283 23.94 -7.67 -16.83
C GLU A 283 24.23 -8.16 -15.42
N GLU A 284 25.46 -7.89 -14.98
CA GLU A 284 25.91 -8.02 -13.60
C GLU A 284 25.27 -6.92 -12.75
N GLY A 285 24.46 -7.34 -11.76
CA GLY A 285 23.92 -6.46 -10.73
C GLY A 285 24.43 -6.88 -9.36
N ALA A 286 25.47 -6.19 -8.87
CA ALA A 286 26.07 -6.43 -7.56
C ALA A 286 25.07 -6.18 -6.41
N VAL A 287 24.88 -7.19 -5.56
CA VAL A 287 24.13 -7.07 -4.29
C VAL A 287 25.11 -7.21 -3.13
N GLU A 288 25.05 -6.25 -2.20
CA GLU A 288 25.86 -6.22 -0.98
C GLU A 288 25.42 -7.32 0.01
N GLY A 289 26.30 -8.30 0.24
CA GLY A 289 26.08 -9.43 1.13
C GLY A 289 25.95 -9.08 2.62
N GLN A 290 24.95 -9.70 3.27
CA GLN A 290 24.86 -9.81 4.73
C GLN A 290 25.73 -10.96 5.26
N PRO A 291 26.27 -10.87 6.49
CA PRO A 291 27.20 -11.84 7.03
C PRO A 291 26.43 -12.98 7.72
N GLY A 292 26.40 -14.15 7.08
CA GLY A 292 25.77 -15.37 7.61
C GLY A 292 26.59 -16.63 7.34
N GLU A 293 27.16 -17.17 8.42
CA GLU A 293 27.60 -18.56 8.64
C GLU A 293 28.98 -19.05 8.14
N PRO A 294 29.84 -19.59 9.04
CA PRO A 294 31.15 -20.16 8.72
C PRO A 294 31.12 -21.60 8.16
N GLN A 295 29.96 -22.26 8.12
CA GLN A 295 29.87 -23.63 7.57
C GLN A 295 29.70 -23.66 6.04
N THR A 296 28.95 -22.72 5.46
CA THR A 296 28.77 -22.59 4.01
C THR A 296 30.05 -22.14 3.30
N MET A 297 30.88 -21.33 3.96
CA MET A 297 32.18 -20.90 3.43
C MET A 297 33.15 -22.07 3.26
N LYS A 298 33.14 -23.03 4.20
CA LYS A 298 33.97 -24.22 4.12
C LYS A 298 33.53 -25.16 2.99
N VAL A 299 32.23 -25.34 2.80
CA VAL A 299 31.67 -26.13 1.68
C VAL A 299 32.05 -25.52 0.34
N LEU A 300 31.99 -24.19 0.22
CA LEU A 300 32.42 -23.45 -0.97
C LEU A 300 33.92 -23.65 -1.26
N GLU A 301 34.77 -23.51 -0.25
CA GLU A 301 36.22 -23.75 -0.38
C GLU A 301 36.53 -25.19 -0.80
N ASP A 302 35.83 -26.19 -0.23
CA ASP A 302 35.99 -27.60 -0.58
C ASP A 302 35.58 -27.89 -2.05
N ILE A 303 34.55 -27.20 -2.57
CA ILE A 303 34.13 -27.28 -3.98
C ILE A 303 35.19 -26.66 -4.89
N LEU A 304 35.64 -25.45 -4.58
CA LEU A 304 36.65 -24.74 -5.38
C LEU A 304 37.97 -25.52 -5.44
N GLU A 305 38.39 -26.11 -4.32
CA GLU A 305 39.60 -26.94 -4.28
C GLU A 305 39.44 -28.24 -5.07
N SER A 306 38.25 -28.86 -5.07
CA SER A 306 37.98 -30.05 -5.89
C SER A 306 38.04 -29.75 -7.40
N MET A 307 37.64 -28.55 -7.82
CA MET A 307 37.65 -28.14 -9.24
C MET A 307 39.00 -27.60 -9.73
N ARG A 308 39.87 -27.16 -8.81
CA ARG A 308 41.18 -26.58 -9.12
C ARG A 308 42.01 -27.53 -10.01
N GLY A 309 42.34 -27.07 -11.21
CA GLY A 309 43.11 -27.83 -12.20
C GLY A 309 42.35 -28.90 -12.99
N LYS A 310 41.03 -29.04 -12.78
CA LYS A 310 40.13 -29.90 -13.58
C LYS A 310 39.30 -29.12 -14.59
N VAL A 311 39.12 -27.82 -14.36
CA VAL A 311 38.40 -26.90 -15.24
C VAL A 311 39.43 -26.09 -16.05
N PRO A 312 39.16 -25.77 -17.32
CA PRO A 312 39.94 -24.79 -18.08
C PRO A 312 40.09 -23.45 -17.33
N GLU A 313 41.29 -22.86 -17.34
CA GLU A 313 41.58 -21.59 -16.63
C GLU A 313 40.65 -20.44 -17.04
N ASP A 314 40.15 -20.44 -18.29
CA ASP A 314 39.23 -19.43 -18.82
C ASP A 314 37.80 -19.53 -18.27
N GLN A 315 37.44 -20.66 -17.64
CA GLN A 315 36.13 -20.88 -17.00
C GLN A 315 36.20 -20.85 -15.47
N GLU A 316 37.40 -20.95 -14.89
CA GLU A 316 37.59 -21.02 -13.43
C GLU A 316 37.06 -19.76 -12.71
N GLU A 317 37.26 -18.58 -13.32
CA GLU A 317 36.79 -17.31 -12.76
C GLU A 317 35.25 -17.19 -12.82
N GLU A 318 34.62 -17.58 -13.93
CA GLU A 318 33.16 -17.56 -14.08
C GLU A 318 32.47 -18.53 -13.12
N ILE A 319 32.98 -19.76 -13.00
CA ILE A 319 32.41 -20.75 -12.07
C ILE A 319 32.57 -20.28 -10.63
N THR A 320 33.72 -19.70 -10.28
CA THR A 320 33.96 -19.13 -8.95
C THR A 320 32.92 -18.06 -8.63
N GLN A 321 32.67 -17.13 -9.55
CA GLN A 321 31.68 -16.07 -9.38
C GLN A 321 30.27 -16.64 -9.18
N ARG A 322 29.84 -17.60 -10.02
CA ARG A 322 28.52 -18.25 -9.89
C ARG A 322 28.35 -19.01 -8.58
N LEU A 323 29.40 -19.62 -8.06
CA LEU A 323 29.34 -20.31 -6.77
C LEU A 323 29.18 -19.33 -5.58
N TYR A 324 29.76 -18.12 -5.68
CA TYR A 324 29.50 -17.06 -4.70
C TYR A 324 28.06 -16.56 -4.78
N GLU A 325 27.50 -16.38 -5.98
CA GLU A 325 26.10 -16.01 -6.17
C GLU A 325 25.14 -17.09 -5.62
N LEU A 326 25.41 -18.36 -5.94
CA LEU A 326 24.62 -19.49 -5.44
C LEU A 326 24.62 -19.56 -3.91
N ARG A 327 25.74 -19.23 -3.27
CA ARG A 327 25.83 -19.15 -1.81
C ARG A 327 24.85 -18.14 -1.22
N GLU A 328 24.71 -16.98 -1.85
CA GLU A 328 23.84 -15.91 -1.35
C GLU A 328 22.36 -16.24 -1.59
N GLN A 329 22.04 -16.89 -2.70
CA GLN A 329 20.67 -17.17 -3.11
C GLN A 329 20.10 -18.46 -2.53
N ALA A 330 20.90 -19.54 -2.48
CA ALA A 330 20.46 -20.89 -2.13
C ALA A 330 21.58 -21.69 -1.44
N PRO A 331 21.96 -21.35 -0.19
CA PRO A 331 23.09 -21.98 0.51
C PRO A 331 22.94 -23.49 0.74
N GLU A 332 21.72 -24.01 0.80
CA GLU A 332 21.42 -25.44 0.90
C GLU A 332 21.88 -26.26 -0.32
N GLU A 333 21.89 -25.65 -1.51
CA GLU A 333 22.25 -26.30 -2.78
C GLU A 333 23.76 -26.56 -2.90
N LEU A 334 24.59 -25.76 -2.20
CA LEU A 334 26.04 -25.98 -2.14
C LEU A 334 26.39 -27.36 -1.57
N GLY A 335 25.60 -27.85 -0.60
CA GLY A 335 25.81 -29.18 -0.01
C GLY A 335 25.55 -30.31 -1.00
N GLU A 336 24.58 -30.14 -1.90
CA GLU A 336 24.27 -31.08 -2.97
C GLU A 336 25.34 -31.04 -4.05
N LEU A 337 25.79 -29.82 -4.41
CA LEU A 337 26.84 -29.60 -5.39
C LEU A 337 28.17 -30.24 -4.97
N LEU A 338 28.56 -30.12 -3.69
CA LEU A 338 29.75 -30.79 -3.16
C LEU A 338 29.65 -32.32 -3.24
N ARG A 339 28.49 -32.91 -2.91
CA ARG A 339 28.28 -34.36 -3.05
C ARG A 339 28.38 -34.78 -4.51
N MET A 340 27.88 -33.94 -5.43
CA MET A 340 27.97 -34.20 -6.87
C MET A 340 29.43 -34.14 -7.34
N ALA A 341 30.19 -33.11 -6.96
CA ALA A 341 31.62 -32.98 -7.26
C ALA A 341 32.43 -34.18 -6.73
N GLN A 342 32.21 -34.60 -5.49
CA GLN A 342 32.86 -35.79 -4.91
C GLN A 342 32.48 -37.09 -5.64
N LYS A 343 31.27 -37.16 -6.20
CA LYS A 343 30.82 -38.31 -6.97
C LYS A 343 31.47 -38.33 -8.36
N MET A 344 31.63 -37.16 -8.98
CA MET A 344 32.34 -37.00 -10.26
C MET A 344 33.84 -37.30 -10.14
N ASP A 345 34.46 -37.00 -8.99
CA ASP A 345 35.87 -37.33 -8.73
C ASP A 345 36.18 -38.84 -8.76
N ASN A 346 35.15 -39.68 -8.62
CA ASN A 346 35.27 -41.13 -8.68
C ASN A 346 34.75 -41.72 -10.00
N MET A 347 34.33 -40.89 -10.96
CA MET A 347 33.85 -41.33 -12.27
C MET A 347 34.99 -41.51 -13.26
N THR A 348 34.84 -42.47 -14.16
CA THR A 348 35.71 -42.59 -15.34
C THR A 348 35.38 -41.50 -16.35
N GLU A 349 36.30 -41.17 -17.24
CA GLU A 349 36.12 -40.15 -18.31
C GLU A 349 34.83 -40.41 -19.12
N ASP A 350 34.59 -41.64 -19.57
CA ASP A 350 33.37 -42.04 -20.29
C ASP A 350 32.07 -41.84 -19.47
N GLN A 351 32.14 -41.93 -18.14
CA GLN A 351 31.00 -41.72 -17.25
C GLN A 351 30.75 -40.22 -17.04
N ALA A 352 31.82 -39.44 -16.92
CA ALA A 352 31.74 -37.99 -16.80
C ALA A 352 31.16 -37.35 -18.07
N GLU A 353 31.59 -37.80 -19.25
CA GLU A 353 31.07 -37.33 -20.54
C GLU A 353 29.57 -37.60 -20.68
N LYS A 354 29.13 -38.82 -20.36
CA LYS A 354 27.71 -39.18 -20.39
C LYS A 354 26.86 -38.36 -19.41
N VAL A 355 27.37 -38.12 -18.20
CA VAL A 355 26.67 -37.28 -17.20
C VAL A 355 26.62 -35.83 -17.65
N ALA A 356 27.67 -35.32 -18.29
CA ALA A 356 27.68 -33.97 -18.85
C ALA A 356 26.63 -33.81 -19.96
N GLU A 357 26.50 -34.79 -20.87
CA GLU A 357 25.45 -34.80 -21.89
C GLU A 357 24.04 -34.81 -21.27
N GLU A 358 23.79 -35.67 -20.28
CA GLU A 358 22.49 -35.75 -19.59
C GLU A 358 22.15 -34.44 -18.85
N ILE A 359 23.13 -33.78 -18.23
CA ILE A 359 22.95 -32.47 -17.57
C ILE A 359 22.66 -31.39 -18.61
N GLN A 360 23.38 -31.39 -19.74
CA GLN A 360 23.19 -30.39 -20.78
C GLN A 360 21.82 -30.53 -21.45
N GLU A 361 21.35 -31.76 -21.67
CA GLU A 361 19.98 -32.03 -22.17
C GLU A 361 18.92 -31.58 -21.15
N ALA A 362 19.11 -31.90 -19.86
CA ALA A 362 18.19 -31.49 -18.80
C ALA A 362 18.12 -29.96 -18.62
N MET A 363 19.27 -29.28 -18.67
CA MET A 363 19.33 -27.81 -18.63
C MET A 363 18.63 -27.17 -19.84
N GLY A 364 18.82 -27.74 -21.04
CA GLY A 364 18.12 -27.29 -22.24
C GLY A 364 16.60 -27.36 -22.07
N GLY A 365 16.09 -28.50 -21.58
CA GLY A 365 14.66 -28.65 -21.29
C GLY A 365 14.13 -27.69 -20.23
N LEU A 366 14.91 -27.42 -19.18
CA LEU A 366 14.52 -26.49 -18.12
C LEU A 366 14.44 -25.03 -18.63
N LEU A 367 15.43 -24.61 -19.44
CA LEU A 367 15.44 -23.27 -20.04
C LEU A 367 14.25 -23.08 -20.99
N ASP A 368 13.94 -24.09 -21.79
CA ASP A 368 12.75 -24.07 -22.65
C ASP A 368 11.45 -23.93 -21.82
N GLU A 369 11.32 -24.69 -20.72
CA GLU A 369 10.16 -24.63 -19.84
C GLU A 369 10.02 -23.27 -19.13
N VAL A 370 11.14 -22.68 -18.67
CA VAL A 370 11.17 -21.34 -18.07
C VAL A 370 10.79 -20.27 -19.10
N SER A 371 11.29 -20.39 -20.34
CA SER A 371 10.95 -19.48 -21.44
C SER A 371 9.46 -19.57 -21.81
N GLU A 372 8.91 -20.79 -21.90
CA GLU A 372 7.48 -21.01 -22.15
C GLU A 372 6.59 -20.49 -21.01
N SER A 373 6.98 -20.74 -19.77
CA SER A 373 6.28 -20.26 -18.58
C SER A 373 6.26 -18.73 -18.52
N SER A 374 7.39 -18.09 -18.83
CA SER A 374 7.52 -16.62 -18.87
C SER A 374 6.65 -16.01 -19.97
N LYS A 375 6.62 -16.60 -21.17
CA LYS A 375 5.72 -16.19 -22.26
C LYS A 375 4.24 -16.34 -21.89
N THR A 376 3.91 -17.41 -21.18
CA THR A 376 2.55 -17.67 -20.71
C THR A 376 2.13 -16.63 -19.68
N LEU A 377 3.00 -16.33 -18.71
CA LEU A 377 2.77 -15.29 -17.71
C LEU A 377 2.57 -13.91 -18.36
N ALA A 378 3.44 -13.52 -19.28
CA ALA A 378 3.32 -12.25 -20.01
C ALA A 378 1.99 -12.14 -20.78
N THR A 379 1.53 -13.25 -21.36
CA THR A 379 0.24 -13.32 -22.07
C THR A 379 -0.93 -13.15 -21.10
N LEU A 380 -0.91 -13.85 -19.96
CA LEU A 380 -1.94 -13.74 -18.92
C LEU A 380 -2.00 -12.34 -18.32
N LEU A 381 -0.87 -11.68 -18.10
CA LEU A 381 -0.82 -10.30 -17.61
C LEU A 381 -1.41 -9.32 -18.63
N LYS A 382 -1.10 -9.49 -19.93
CA LYS A 382 -1.68 -8.69 -21.03
C LYS A 382 -3.19 -8.88 -21.15
N GLU A 383 -3.68 -10.10 -21.05
CA GLU A 383 -5.12 -10.39 -21.04
C GLU A 383 -5.82 -9.78 -19.82
N THR A 384 -5.22 -9.90 -18.64
CA THR A 384 -5.74 -9.30 -17.40
C THR A 384 -5.86 -7.78 -17.54
N LYS A 385 -4.82 -7.10 -18.07
CA LYS A 385 -4.85 -5.66 -18.37
C LYS A 385 -5.97 -5.31 -19.35
N LYS A 386 -6.18 -6.12 -20.39
CA LYS A 386 -7.24 -5.92 -21.38
C LYS A 386 -8.64 -6.10 -20.79
N GLN A 387 -8.84 -7.09 -19.92
CA GLN A 387 -10.11 -7.30 -19.22
C GLN A 387 -10.41 -6.15 -18.25
N ASN A 388 -9.40 -5.69 -17.50
CA ASN A 388 -9.57 -4.54 -16.61
C ASN A 388 -9.98 -3.28 -17.38
N LYS A 389 -9.42 -3.05 -18.58
CA LYS A 389 -9.82 -1.94 -19.48
C LYS A 389 -11.18 -2.10 -20.15
N ALA A 390 -11.71 -3.31 -20.22
CA ALA A 390 -13.03 -3.58 -20.80
C ALA A 390 -14.15 -3.53 -19.75
N ASN A 391 -13.78 -3.71 -18.48
CA ASN A 391 -14.68 -3.67 -17.33
C ASN A 391 -14.73 -2.30 -16.64
N ALA A 392 -13.69 -1.47 -16.81
CA ALA A 392 -13.75 -0.02 -16.64
C ALA A 392 -14.45 0.59 -17.86
#